data_AF-B7JKK5-F1
#
_entry.id   AF-B7JKK5-F1
#
_cell.length_a   1.000
_cell.length_b   1.000
_cell.length_c   1.000
_cell.angle_alpha   90.00
_cell.angle_beta   90.00
_cell.angle_gamma   90.00
#
_symmetry.space_group_name_H-M   'P 1'
#
loop_
_entity.id
_entity.type
_entity.pdbx_description
1 polymer ?
#
loop_
_entity_poly.entity_id
_entity_poly.type
_entity_poly.pdbx_seq_one_letter_code
_entity_poly.pdbx_strand_id
1 'polypeptide(L)'
;MFRFFKTGKEEREITKDELEQAMAQFLEKNANIVYTVLVNDDYTVNYDLLKPYLPAFPTNIFLITKETLEVFEHTEENLNLVKEIDIVQRQ
;
A
#
# COMPACT_ATOMS: atom_id res chain seq x y z
N MET A 1 4.19 -19.91 -22.02
CA MET A 1 3.72 -20.77 -20.91
C MET A 1 3.44 -19.85 -19.73
N PHE A 2 2.22 -19.30 -19.63
CA PHE A 2 1.85 -18.35 -18.58
C PHE A 2 1.02 -19.10 -17.54
N ARG A 3 1.61 -19.36 -16.37
CA ARG A 3 0.91 -19.87 -15.20
C ARG A 3 0.05 -18.73 -14.64
N PHE A 4 -1.20 -18.65 -15.09
CA PHE A 4 -2.23 -17.86 -14.42
C PHE A 4 -2.57 -18.56 -13.11
N PHE A 5 -1.95 -18.15 -12.01
CA PHE A 5 -2.46 -18.46 -10.67
C PHE A 5 -3.75 -17.66 -10.47
N LYS A 6 -4.87 -18.23 -10.93
CA LYS A 6 -6.23 -17.86 -10.53
C LYS A 6 -6.47 -18.42 -9.12
N THR A 7 -5.82 -17.86 -8.11
CA THR A 7 -6.41 -17.83 -6.77
C THR A 7 -7.24 -16.55 -6.76
N GLY A 8 -8.55 -16.69 -6.97
CA GLY A 8 -9.48 -15.59 -6.72
C GLY A 8 -9.39 -15.29 -5.23
N LYS A 9 -8.51 -14.35 -4.87
CA LYS A 9 -8.42 -13.80 -3.53
C LYS A 9 -9.79 -13.19 -3.25
N GLU A 10 -10.47 -13.71 -2.24
CA GLU A 10 -11.78 -13.19 -1.84
C GLU A 10 -11.64 -11.68 -1.57
N GLU A 11 -12.63 -10.90 -2.01
CA GLU A 11 -12.70 -9.47 -1.69
C GLU A 11 -13.11 -9.37 -0.23
N ARG A 12 -12.21 -8.87 0.62
CA ARG A 12 -12.50 -8.67 2.04
C ARG A 12 -11.78 -7.44 2.54
N GLU A 13 -12.28 -6.90 3.65
CA GLU A 13 -11.59 -5.85 4.37
C GLU A 13 -10.31 -6.42 4.96
N ILE A 14 -9.17 -5.83 4.60
CA ILE A 14 -7.88 -6.17 5.20
C ILE A 14 -7.58 -5.19 6.33
N THR A 15 -6.84 -5.63 7.32
CA THR A 15 -6.34 -4.74 8.37
C THR A 15 -5.06 -4.03 7.92
N LYS A 16 -4.74 -2.92 8.58
CA LYS A 16 -3.46 -2.22 8.40
C LYS A 16 -2.27 -3.18 8.57
N ASP A 17 -2.30 -4.06 9.56
CA ASP A 17 -1.24 -5.06 9.78
C ASP A 17 -1.03 -5.99 8.57
N GLU A 18 -2.11 -6.47 7.94
CA GLU A 18 -1.99 -7.33 6.76
C GLU A 18 -1.38 -6.59 5.58
N LEU A 19 -1.72 -5.30 5.43
CA LEU A 19 -1.15 -4.45 4.41
C LEU A 19 0.34 -4.17 4.66
N GLU A 20 0.70 -3.79 5.88
CA GLU A 20 2.09 -3.56 6.28
C GLU A 20 2.93 -4.82 6.12
N GLN A 21 2.39 -6.00 6.45
CA GLN A 21 3.06 -7.27 6.22
C GLN A 21 3.28 -7.55 4.73
N ALA A 22 2.30 -7.27 3.88
CA ALA A 22 2.43 -7.41 2.44
C ALA A 22 3.48 -6.45 1.87
N MET A 23 3.52 -5.21 2.37
CA MET A 23 4.55 -4.24 2.02
C MET A 23 5.92 -4.71 2.47
N ALA A 24 6.09 -5.14 3.73
CA ALA A 24 7.36 -5.65 4.25
C ALA A 24 7.90 -6.80 3.38
N GLN A 25 7.05 -7.77 3.02
CA GLN A 25 7.43 -8.85 2.10
C GLN A 25 7.82 -8.32 0.70
N PHE A 26 7.12 -7.29 0.21
CA PHE A 26 7.50 -6.63 -1.03
C PHE A 26 8.90 -5.99 -0.91
N LEU A 27 9.19 -5.30 0.20
CA LEU A 27 10.49 -4.65 0.44
C LEU A 27 11.61 -5.69 0.56
N GLU A 28 11.39 -6.77 1.30
CA GLU A 28 12.36 -7.86 1.45
C GLU A 28 12.72 -8.49 0.10
N LYS A 29 11.74 -8.69 -0.78
CA LYS A 29 11.99 -9.22 -2.13
C LYS A 29 12.56 -8.18 -3.09
N ASN A 30 12.29 -6.90 -2.85
CA ASN A 30 12.64 -5.80 -3.75
C ASN A 30 13.44 -4.72 -3.03
N ALA A 31 14.55 -5.11 -2.38
CA ALA A 31 15.41 -4.23 -1.59
C ALA A 31 16.01 -3.03 -2.36
N ASN A 32 15.84 -2.97 -3.68
CA ASN A 32 16.40 -1.93 -4.55
C ASN A 32 15.32 -1.09 -5.27
N ILE A 33 14.05 -1.20 -4.86
CA ILE A 33 12.94 -0.44 -5.45
C ILE A 33 12.63 0.77 -4.56
N VAL A 34 12.35 1.90 -5.21
CA VAL A 34 11.90 3.12 -4.53
C VAL A 34 10.49 2.88 -4.00
N TYR A 35 10.30 2.93 -2.69
CA TYR A 35 9.04 2.58 -2.05
C TYR A 35 7.86 3.48 -2.42
N THR A 36 8.15 4.67 -2.95
CA THR A 36 7.16 5.59 -3.52
C THR A 36 6.32 4.95 -4.62
N VAL A 37 6.77 3.86 -5.25
CA VAL A 37 5.96 3.12 -6.25
C VAL A 37 4.75 2.41 -5.63
N LEU A 38 4.79 2.13 -4.33
CA LEU A 38 3.66 1.58 -3.57
C LEU A 38 2.61 2.65 -3.25
N VAL A 39 2.89 3.93 -3.55
CA VAL A 39 2.02 5.06 -3.30
C VAL A 39 1.58 5.66 -4.63
N ASN A 40 0.27 5.79 -4.82
CA ASN A 40 -0.29 6.48 -5.98
C ASN A 40 -0.14 8.00 -5.84
N ASP A 41 -0.39 8.73 -6.92
CA ASP A 41 -0.29 10.20 -6.91
C ASP A 41 -1.29 10.88 -5.97
N ASP A 42 -2.41 10.21 -5.68
CA ASP A 42 -3.47 10.62 -4.77
C ASP A 42 -3.23 10.18 -3.30
N TYR A 43 -2.04 9.67 -2.98
CA TYR A 43 -1.67 9.12 -1.67
C TYR A 43 -2.42 7.84 -1.28
N THR A 44 -3.09 7.18 -2.23
CA THR A 44 -3.65 5.85 -2.02
C THR A 44 -2.59 4.77 -2.21
N VAL A 45 -2.82 3.60 -1.62
CA VAL A 45 -1.91 2.47 -1.76
C VAL A 45 -2.05 1.81 -3.13
N ASN A 46 -0.92 1.54 -3.78
CA ASN A 46 -0.87 0.82 -5.04
C ASN A 46 -1.01 -0.70 -4.82
N TYR A 47 -2.26 -1.17 -4.80
CA TYR A 47 -2.56 -2.58 -4.64
C TYR A 47 -2.08 -3.45 -5.81
N ASP A 48 -1.80 -2.92 -6.99
CA ASP A 48 -1.32 -3.73 -8.13
C ASP A 48 0.02 -4.41 -7.84
N LEU A 49 0.91 -3.73 -7.11
CA LEU A 49 2.22 -4.26 -6.71
C LEU A 49 2.13 -5.18 -5.49
N LEU A 50 1.16 -4.94 -4.62
CA LEU A 50 0.91 -5.73 -3.41
C LEU A 50 0.01 -6.92 -3.64
N LYS A 51 -0.73 -6.98 -4.76
CA LYS A 51 -1.59 -8.11 -5.21
C LYS A 51 -0.98 -9.48 -4.97
N PRO A 52 0.29 -9.79 -5.29
CA PRO A 52 0.85 -11.12 -5.04
C PRO A 52 1.06 -11.41 -3.55
N TYR A 53 1.32 -10.39 -2.72
CA TYR A 53 1.64 -10.51 -1.29
C TYR A 53 0.42 -10.43 -0.37
N LEU A 54 -0.63 -9.71 -0.79
CA LEU A 54 -1.84 -9.52 0.00
C LEU A 54 -2.61 -10.83 0.17
N PRO A 55 -3.11 -11.18 1.36
CA PRO A 55 -3.88 -12.41 1.54
C PRO A 55 -5.21 -12.38 0.78
N ALA A 56 -5.79 -11.20 0.60
CA ALA A 56 -7.10 -10.96 -0.02
C ALA A 56 -7.10 -9.66 -0.84
N PHE A 57 -8.14 -9.42 -1.64
CA PHE A 57 -8.27 -8.14 -2.32
C PHE A 57 -8.97 -7.14 -1.39
N PRO A 58 -8.31 -6.03 -1.01
CA PRO A 58 -8.88 -5.06 -0.10
C PRO A 58 -10.11 -4.40 -0.69
N THR A 59 -11.23 -4.48 0.01
CA THR A 59 -12.43 -3.68 -0.28
C THR A 59 -12.34 -2.27 0.31
N ASN A 60 -11.48 -2.09 1.31
CA ASN A 60 -11.20 -0.82 1.96
C ASN A 60 -9.97 -0.15 1.35
N ILE A 61 -10.04 1.18 1.22
CA ILE A 61 -8.94 1.99 0.71
C ILE A 61 -8.13 2.46 1.91
N PHE A 62 -6.81 2.41 1.77
CA PHE A 62 -5.87 2.99 2.72
C PHE A 62 -5.05 4.08 2.05
N LEU A 63 -4.68 5.07 2.85
CA LEU A 63 -3.76 6.13 2.50
C LEU A 63 -2.37 5.78 2.98
N ILE A 64 -1.34 6.28 2.32
CA ILE A 64 0.05 6.02 2.65
C ILE A 64 0.93 7.22 2.34
N THR A 65 1.89 7.51 3.23
CA THR A 65 2.90 8.56 3.02
C THR A 65 4.00 8.07 2.07
N LYS A 66 4.50 8.95 1.19
CA LYS A 66 5.55 8.57 0.22
C LYS A 66 6.90 8.39 0.90
N GLU A 67 7.18 9.23 1.90
CA GLU A 67 8.45 9.25 2.62
C GLU A 67 8.52 8.21 3.75
N THR A 68 7.49 8.13 4.60
CA THR A 68 7.53 7.27 5.82
C THR A 68 6.87 5.91 5.63
N LEU A 69 6.18 5.67 4.51
CA LEU A 69 5.41 4.44 4.24
C LEU A 69 4.38 4.10 5.32
N GLU A 70 3.87 5.14 5.97
CA GLU A 70 2.96 5.00 7.08
C GLU A 70 1.54 4.92 6.54
N VAL A 71 0.84 3.84 6.90
CA VAL A 71 -0.51 3.55 6.41
C VAL A 71 -1.56 4.21 7.31
N PHE A 72 -2.53 4.87 6.69
CA PHE A 72 -3.66 5.53 7.35
C PHE A 72 -4.98 5.06 6.74
N GLU A 73 -6.05 5.15 7.50
CA GLU A 73 -7.40 4.89 6.97
C GLU A 73 -7.79 5.97 5.96
N HIS A 74 -8.55 5.60 4.93
CA HIS A 74 -9.01 6.54 3.91
C HIS A 74 -10.15 7.43 4.42
N THR A 75 -9.77 8.49 5.14
CA THR A 75 -10.65 9.57 5.60
C THR A 75 -10.12 10.91 5.09
N GLU A 76 -11.01 11.91 4.95
CA GLU A 76 -10.61 13.25 4.49
C GLU A 76 -9.59 13.91 5.44
N GLU A 77 -9.72 13.67 6.74
CA GLU A 77 -8.78 14.17 7.76
C GLU A 77 -7.38 13.57 7.57
N ASN A 78 -7.30 12.24 7.41
CA ASN A 78 -6.02 11.55 7.20
C ASN A 78 -5.39 11.95 5.87
N LEU A 79 -6.17 12.22 4.83
CA LEU A 79 -5.64 12.65 3.54
C LEU A 79 -4.91 13.99 3.63
N ASN A 80 -5.45 14.94 4.41
CA ASN A 80 -4.75 16.20 4.68
C ASN A 80 -3.50 15.95 5.54
N LEU A 81 -3.60 15.09 6.54
CA LEU A 81 -2.49 14.75 7.44
C LEU A 81 -1.33 14.08 6.69
N VAL A 82 -1.62 13.11 5.82
CA VAL A 82 -0.63 12.46 4.95
C VAL A 82 0.08 13.48 4.07
N LYS A 83 -0.67 14.41 3.45
CA LYS A 83 -0.07 15.49 2.65
C LYS A 83 0.83 16.40 3.46
N GLU A 84 0.40 16.79 4.66
CA GLU A 84 1.20 17.63 5.56
C GLU A 84 2.48 16.91 5.99
N ILE A 85 2.39 15.64 6.40
CA ILE A 85 3.56 14.82 6.74
C ILE A 85 4.53 14.77 5.56
N ASP A 86 4.03 14.46 4.36
CA ASP A 86 4.84 14.36 3.15
C ASP A 86 5.54 15.69 2.83
N ILE A 87 4.83 16.82 2.97
CA ILE A 87 5.39 18.16 2.77
C ILE A 87 6.49 18.47 3.79
N VAL A 88 6.29 18.12 5.06
CA VAL A 88 7.26 18.37 6.14
C VAL A 88 8.50 17.49 5.99
N GLN A 89 8.32 16.21 5.64
CA GLN A 89 9.42 15.25 5.50
C GLN A 89 10.24 15.45 4.22
N ARG A 90 9.69 16.17 3.22
CA ARG A 90 10.37 16.50 1.97
C ARG A 90 11.40 17.65 2.10
N GLN A 91 11.55 18.28 3.26
CA GLN A 91 12.48 19.40 3.48
C GLN A 91 13.94 19.00 3.64
#